data_AF-A0A2V5MUV4-F1
#
_entry.id   AF-A0A2V5MUV4-F1
#
_cell.length_a   1.000
_cell.length_b   1.000
_cell.length_c   1.000
_cell.angle_alpha   90.00
_cell.angle_beta   90.00
_cell.angle_gamma   90.00
#
_symmetry.space_group_name_H-M   'P 1'
#
loop_
_entity.id
_entity.type
_entity.pdbx_description
1 polymer ?
#
loop_
_entity_poly.entity_id
_entity_poly.type
_entity_poly.pdbx_seq_one_letter_code
_entity_poly.pdbx_strand_id
1 'polypeptide(L)'
;MNEFDALERRANLLNIQGMQTASIHAAMFMQLLAAQQAGNQKLAEFYAQRFPPDLRKAYDAWLAEKPFENSKADPHPFVPNLYEVRGTREAAEANAQAASKVTEARQNGNISGQYLANTVLFAAVLFFANTAGRFEQRRVRIVAFSFALAVFSYAVVRIVMLPV
;
A
#
# COMPACT_ATOMS: atom_id res chain seq x y z
N MET A 1 9.12 11.87 0.90
CA MET A 1 9.06 11.16 -0.41
C MET A 1 9.94 9.91 -0.37
N ASN A 2 11.23 10.02 -0.01
CA ASN A 2 12.18 8.90 -0.01
C ASN A 2 11.79 7.62 0.77
N GLU A 3 11.11 7.75 1.92
CA GLU A 3 10.81 6.59 2.79
C GLU A 3 9.62 5.76 2.29
N PHE A 4 8.56 6.42 1.80
CA PHE A 4 7.40 5.73 1.19
C PHE A 4 7.83 4.94 -0.06
N ASP A 5 8.57 5.59 -0.97
CA ASP A 5 9.06 4.96 -2.18
C ASP A 5 10.04 3.81 -1.86
N ALA A 6 10.76 3.88 -0.74
CA ALA A 6 11.62 2.79 -0.27
C ALA A 6 10.80 1.61 0.26
N LEU A 7 9.73 1.86 1.02
CA LEU A 7 8.84 0.82 1.55
C LEU A 7 8.10 0.08 0.41
N GLU A 8 7.54 0.81 -0.55
CA GLU A 8 6.88 0.19 -1.72
C GLU A 8 7.86 -0.62 -2.56
N ARG A 9 9.04 -0.09 -2.84
CA ARG A 9 10.08 -0.84 -3.56
C ARG A 9 10.48 -2.10 -2.81
N ARG A 10 10.67 -2.00 -1.49
CA ARG A 10 11.01 -3.16 -0.65
C ARG A 10 9.91 -4.22 -0.68
N ALA A 11 8.65 -3.83 -0.53
CA ALA A 11 7.51 -4.75 -0.60
C ALA A 11 7.44 -5.45 -1.97
N ASN A 12 7.61 -4.70 -3.05
CA ASN A 12 7.63 -5.25 -4.41
C ASN A 12 8.78 -6.22 -4.63
N LEU A 13 9.99 -5.89 -4.16
CA LEU A 13 11.14 -6.79 -4.26
C LEU A 13 10.91 -8.10 -3.50
N LEU A 14 10.36 -8.01 -2.29
CA LEU A 14 10.03 -9.19 -1.47
C LEU A 14 8.98 -10.07 -2.13
N ASN A 15 7.92 -9.47 -2.69
CA ASN A 15 6.89 -10.21 -3.43
C ASN A 15 7.46 -10.91 -4.66
N ILE A 16 8.28 -10.22 -5.46
CA ILE A 16 8.91 -10.80 -6.66
C ILE A 16 9.82 -11.96 -6.26
N GLN A 17 10.68 -11.78 -5.25
CA GLN A 17 11.58 -12.83 -4.77
C GLN A 17 10.80 -14.04 -4.21
N GLY A 18 9.73 -13.79 -3.46
CA GLY A 18 8.84 -14.83 -2.93
C GLY A 18 8.18 -15.63 -4.05
N MET A 19 7.60 -14.96 -5.05
CA MET A 19 6.98 -15.61 -6.21
C MET A 19 7.98 -16.41 -7.05
N GLN A 20 9.19 -15.87 -7.28
CA GLN A 20 10.25 -16.58 -7.99
C GLN A 20 10.68 -17.85 -7.23
N THR A 21 10.87 -17.73 -5.91
CA THR A 21 11.23 -18.87 -5.04
C THR A 21 10.15 -19.94 -5.05
N ALA A 22 8.88 -19.55 -4.89
CA ALA A 22 7.75 -20.47 -4.93
C ALA A 22 7.63 -21.17 -6.30
N SER A 23 7.88 -20.46 -7.39
CA SER A 23 7.89 -21.04 -8.74
C SER A 23 9.00 -22.07 -8.93
N ILE A 24 10.22 -21.80 -8.43
CA ILE A 24 11.33 -22.76 -8.44
C ILE A 24 10.97 -23.99 -7.62
N HIS A 25 10.42 -23.80 -6.42
CA HIS A 25 9.99 -24.90 -5.56
C HIS A 25 8.89 -25.76 -6.21
N ALA A 26 7.90 -25.13 -6.85
CA ALA A 26 6.86 -25.83 -7.59
C ALA A 26 7.44 -26.65 -8.76
N ALA A 27 8.40 -26.09 -9.50
CA ALA A 27 9.10 -26.83 -10.55
C ALA A 27 9.85 -28.05 -9.99
N MET A 28 10.55 -27.92 -8.86
CA MET A 28 11.22 -29.05 -8.20
C MET A 28 10.24 -30.15 -7.77
N PHE A 29 9.08 -29.75 -7.21
CA PHE A 29 8.02 -30.68 -6.85
C PHE A 29 7.45 -31.42 -8.07
N MET A 30 7.21 -30.71 -9.17
CA MET A 30 6.72 -31.32 -10.41
C MET A 30 7.72 -32.33 -10.99
N GLN A 31 9.02 -32.07 -10.90
CA GLN A 31 10.06 -33.03 -11.32
C GLN A 31 10.05 -34.31 -10.46
N LEU A 32 9.88 -34.16 -9.14
CA LEU A 32 9.72 -35.30 -8.24
C LEU A 32 8.47 -36.11 -8.60
N LEU A 33 7.33 -35.45 -8.80
CA LEU A 33 6.06 -36.11 -9.11
C LEU A 33 6.15 -36.86 -10.44
N ALA A 34 6.76 -36.25 -11.46
CA ALA A 34 7.01 -36.91 -12.75
C ALA A 34 7.88 -38.16 -12.59
N ALA A 35 8.94 -38.10 -11.77
CA ALA A 35 9.79 -39.26 -11.49
C ALA A 35 9.04 -40.38 -10.76
N GLN A 36 8.16 -40.04 -9.81
CA GLN A 36 7.30 -41.01 -9.12
C GLN A 36 6.31 -41.67 -10.09
N GLN A 37 5.64 -40.89 -10.93
CA GLN A 37 4.70 -41.40 -11.93
C GLN A 37 5.39 -42.30 -12.98
N ALA A 38 6.65 -42.02 -13.29
CA ALA A 38 7.47 -42.87 -14.16
C ALA A 38 8.03 -44.14 -13.46
N GLY A 39 7.71 -44.37 -12.18
CA GLY A 39 8.24 -45.49 -11.39
C GLY A 39 9.73 -45.39 -11.06
N ASN A 40 10.36 -44.23 -11.29
CA ASN A 40 11.78 -44.02 -11.05
C ASN A 40 12.03 -43.52 -9.62
N GLN A 41 11.91 -44.43 -8.66
CA GLN A 41 12.03 -44.13 -7.23
C GLN A 41 13.38 -43.48 -6.86
N LYS A 42 14.47 -43.93 -7.48
CA LYS A 42 15.81 -43.38 -7.26
C LYS A 42 15.90 -41.90 -7.64
N LEU A 43 15.28 -41.52 -8.77
CA LEU A 43 15.24 -40.13 -9.22
C LEU A 43 14.28 -39.29 -8.35
N ALA A 44 13.14 -39.85 -7.96
CA ALA A 44 12.22 -39.18 -7.04
C ALA A 44 12.91 -38.85 -5.71
N GLU A 45 13.57 -39.82 -5.08
CA GLU A 45 14.35 -39.62 -3.86
C GLU A 45 15.50 -38.62 -4.06
N PHE A 46 16.15 -38.61 -5.21
CA PHE A 46 17.19 -37.63 -5.53
C PHE A 46 16.65 -36.18 -5.51
N TYR A 47 15.48 -35.93 -6.09
CA TYR A 47 14.81 -34.62 -6.01
C TYR A 47 14.34 -34.33 -4.57
N ALA A 48 13.71 -35.32 -3.94
CA ALA A 48 13.31 -35.29 -2.54
C ALA A 48 14.47 -35.39 -1.56
N GLN A 49 15.73 -35.19 -1.93
CA GLN A 49 16.80 -34.89 -0.95
C GLN A 49 17.30 -33.45 -1.09
N ARG A 50 16.98 -32.81 -2.21
CA ARG A 50 17.45 -31.47 -2.57
C ARG A 50 16.42 -30.37 -2.34
N PHE A 51 15.19 -30.71 -1.93
CA PHE A 51 14.23 -29.68 -1.56
C PHE A 51 14.81 -28.79 -0.45
N PRO A 52 14.77 -27.46 -0.63
CA PRO A 52 15.12 -26.52 0.41
C PRO A 52 14.27 -26.74 1.66
N PRO A 53 14.71 -26.31 2.86
CA PRO A 53 14.03 -26.58 4.13
C PRO A 53 12.53 -26.25 4.15
N ASP A 54 12.14 -25.13 3.54
CA ASP A 54 10.72 -24.70 3.56
C ASP A 54 9.85 -25.59 2.69
N LEU A 55 10.35 -25.95 1.49
CA LEU A 55 9.66 -26.90 0.61
C LEU A 55 9.65 -28.30 1.24
N ARG A 56 10.75 -28.70 1.89
CA ARG A 56 10.84 -29.97 2.62
C ARG A 56 9.73 -30.10 3.64
N LYS A 57 9.64 -29.09 4.52
CA LYS A 57 8.65 -29.06 5.60
C LYS A 57 7.23 -29.18 5.06
N ALA A 58 6.90 -28.40 4.01
CA ALA A 58 5.60 -28.44 3.38
C ALA A 58 5.31 -29.80 2.72
N TYR A 59 6.29 -30.38 2.03
CA TYR A 59 6.18 -31.68 1.38
C TYR A 59 6.00 -32.82 2.38
N ASP A 60 6.77 -32.83 3.46
CA ASP A 60 6.69 -33.87 4.50
C ASP A 60 5.35 -33.80 5.25
N ALA A 61 4.85 -32.58 5.53
CA ALA A 61 3.52 -32.38 6.12
C ALA A 61 2.41 -32.85 5.17
N TRP A 62 2.50 -32.49 3.88
CA TRP A 62 1.58 -32.95 2.86
C TRP A 62 1.57 -34.48 2.72
N LEU A 63 2.74 -35.12 2.70
CA LEU A 63 2.83 -36.59 2.66
C LEU A 63 2.24 -37.26 3.90
N ALA A 64 2.34 -36.64 5.07
CA ALA A 64 1.75 -37.16 6.30
C ALA A 64 0.21 -37.26 6.23
N GLU A 65 -0.43 -36.47 5.37
CA GLU A 65 -1.88 -36.53 5.09
C GLU A 65 -2.27 -37.71 4.19
N LYS A 66 -1.29 -38.43 3.64
CA LYS A 66 -1.44 -39.53 2.68
C LYS A 66 -2.22 -39.13 1.42
N PRO A 67 -1.73 -38.17 0.63
CA PRO A 67 -2.49 -37.53 -0.43
C PRO A 67 -2.88 -38.44 -1.60
N PHE A 68 -2.23 -39.60 -1.71
CA PHE A 68 -2.54 -40.61 -2.73
C PHE A 68 -3.63 -41.60 -2.30
N GLU A 69 -3.97 -41.64 -1.01
CA GLU A 69 -4.95 -42.58 -0.43
C GLU A 69 -6.15 -41.84 0.18
N ASN A 70 -5.92 -40.64 0.69
CA ASN A 70 -6.88 -39.83 1.42
C ASN A 70 -7.43 -38.71 0.54
N SER A 71 -8.71 -38.81 0.13
CA SER A 71 -9.39 -37.78 -0.68
C SER A 71 -9.61 -36.45 0.04
N LYS A 72 -9.41 -36.39 1.37
CA LYS A 72 -9.48 -35.15 2.16
C LYS A 72 -8.13 -34.47 2.36
N ALA A 73 -7.03 -35.10 1.93
CA ALA A 73 -5.73 -34.47 2.00
C ALA A 73 -5.70 -33.23 1.10
N ASP A 74 -4.85 -32.27 1.44
CA ASP A 74 -4.62 -31.11 0.60
C ASP A 74 -4.13 -31.56 -0.79
N PRO A 75 -4.48 -30.83 -1.87
CA PRO A 75 -4.17 -31.25 -3.24
C PRO A 75 -2.66 -31.22 -3.56
N HIS A 76 -1.89 -30.39 -2.85
CA HIS A 76 -0.45 -30.19 -3.07
C HIS A 76 0.19 -29.48 -1.87
N PRO A 77 1.52 -29.54 -1.67
CA PRO A 77 2.18 -28.92 -0.52
C PRO A 77 2.17 -27.38 -0.53
N PHE A 78 1.82 -26.72 -1.64
CA PHE A 78 1.84 -25.25 -1.79
C PHE A 78 0.58 -24.54 -1.29
N VAL A 79 -0.28 -25.23 -0.53
CA VAL A 79 -1.45 -24.61 0.10
C VAL A 79 -1.04 -23.71 1.28
N PRO A 80 -1.80 -22.65 1.61
CA PRO A 80 -1.39 -21.66 2.62
C PRO A 80 -1.13 -22.20 4.04
N ASN A 81 -1.73 -23.32 4.41
CA ASN A 81 -1.52 -24.00 5.70
C ASN A 81 -0.22 -24.83 5.75
N LEU A 82 0.31 -25.26 4.60
CA LEU A 82 1.51 -26.12 4.53
C LEU A 82 2.76 -25.36 4.07
N TYR A 83 2.61 -24.34 3.23
CA TYR A 83 3.72 -23.59 2.65
C TYR A 83 3.53 -22.08 2.77
N GLU A 84 4.44 -21.44 3.48
CA GLU A 84 4.52 -19.99 3.57
C GLU A 84 5.50 -19.45 2.52
N VAL A 85 5.02 -18.59 1.63
CA VAL A 85 5.88 -17.93 0.65
C VAL A 85 6.77 -16.93 1.37
N ARG A 86 8.09 -17.10 1.26
CA ARG A 86 9.08 -16.18 1.85
C ARG A 86 8.83 -14.74 1.44
N GLY A 87 9.00 -13.82 2.38
CA GLY A 87 8.89 -12.39 2.12
C GLY A 87 7.45 -11.87 2.13
N THR A 88 6.42 -12.72 2.17
CA THR A 88 5.01 -12.27 2.16
C THR A 88 4.66 -11.49 3.41
N ARG A 89 5.09 -11.94 4.59
CA ARG A 89 4.88 -11.21 5.84
C ARG A 89 5.64 -9.90 5.86
N GLU A 90 6.92 -9.89 5.49
CA GLU A 90 7.72 -8.66 5.42
C GLU A 90 7.18 -7.67 4.38
N ALA A 91 6.65 -8.17 3.25
CA ALA A 91 6.00 -7.34 2.24
C ALA A 91 4.67 -6.77 2.74
N ALA A 92 3.87 -7.56 3.46
CA ALA A 92 2.64 -7.09 4.08
C ALA A 92 2.90 -6.01 5.14
N GLU A 93 3.94 -6.20 5.98
CA GLU A 93 4.38 -5.21 6.95
C GLU A 93 4.86 -3.92 6.28
N ALA A 94 5.68 -4.02 5.22
CA ALA A 94 6.16 -2.86 4.47
C ALA A 94 5.01 -2.08 3.80
N ASN A 95 4.04 -2.79 3.22
CA ASN A 95 2.83 -2.20 2.63
C ASN A 95 1.97 -1.49 3.70
N ALA A 96 1.79 -2.10 4.86
CA ALA A 96 1.04 -1.48 5.96
C ALA A 96 1.71 -0.19 6.45
N GLN A 97 3.03 -0.19 6.57
CA GLN A 97 3.80 1.03 6.92
C GLN A 97 3.67 2.10 5.84
N ALA A 98 3.78 1.74 4.56
CA ALA A 98 3.60 2.67 3.45
C ALA A 98 2.20 3.31 3.46
N ALA A 99 1.15 2.51 3.69
CA ALA A 99 -0.23 3.00 3.79
C ALA A 99 -0.44 3.95 4.98
N SER A 100 0.20 3.68 6.13
CA SER A 100 0.19 4.59 7.27
C SER A 100 0.84 5.93 6.93
N LYS A 101 1.98 5.92 6.22
CA LYS A 101 2.68 7.14 5.79
C LYS A 101 1.89 7.96 4.78
N VAL A 102 1.15 7.33 3.88
CA VAL A 102 0.23 8.03 2.96
C VAL A 102 -0.91 8.70 3.74
N THR A 103 -1.46 8.03 4.75
CA THR A 103 -2.52 8.60 5.59
C THR A 103 -2.02 9.82 6.35
N GLU A 104 -0.84 9.74 6.96
CA GLU A 104 -0.17 10.86 7.65
C GLU A 104 0.09 12.03 6.67
N ALA A 105 0.64 11.74 5.49
CA ALA A 105 0.91 12.75 4.48
C ALA A 105 -0.37 13.44 3.97
N ARG A 106 -1.48 12.71 3.83
CA ARG A 106 -2.79 13.28 3.45
C ARG A 106 -3.35 14.21 4.53
N GLN A 107 -3.21 13.83 5.80
CA GLN A 107 -3.64 14.67 6.92
C GLN A 107 -2.84 15.99 6.93
N ASN A 108 -1.52 15.92 6.79
CA ASN A 108 -0.66 17.10 6.71
C ASN A 108 -0.92 17.94 5.44
N GLY A 109 -1.16 17.28 4.30
CA GLY A 109 -1.49 17.95 3.05
C GLY A 109 -2.82 18.70 3.09
N ASN A 110 -3.82 18.19 3.81
CA ASN A 110 -5.08 18.90 4.04
C ASN A 110 -4.89 20.23 4.76
N ILE A 111 -3.98 20.28 5.74
CA ILE A 111 -3.61 21.51 6.44
C ILE A 111 -3.00 22.52 5.46
N SER A 112 -2.02 22.10 4.65
CA SER A 112 -1.42 22.96 3.62
C SER A 112 -2.45 23.47 2.60
N GLY A 113 -3.41 22.63 2.19
CA GLY A 113 -4.51 23.01 1.31
C GLY A 113 -5.42 24.08 1.92
N GLN A 114 -5.67 24.03 3.24
CA GLN A 114 -6.44 25.04 3.95
C GLN A 114 -5.72 26.40 4.00
N TYR A 115 -4.39 26.40 4.21
CA TYR A 115 -3.58 27.62 4.12
C TYR A 115 -3.58 28.21 2.71
N LEU A 116 -3.44 27.38 1.66
CA LEU A 116 -3.51 27.85 0.28
C LEU A 116 -4.87 28.50 -0.03
N ALA A 117 -5.97 27.86 0.38
CA ALA A 117 -7.31 28.42 0.22
C ALA A 117 -7.48 29.77 0.94
N ASN A 118 -6.92 29.92 2.14
CA ASN A 118 -6.96 31.18 2.88
C ASN A 118 -6.16 32.29 2.17
N THR A 119 -5.00 31.98 1.60
CA THR A 119 -4.21 32.94 0.80
C THR A 119 -5.00 33.44 -0.41
N VAL A 120 -5.72 32.55 -1.10
CA VAL A 120 -6.60 32.93 -2.24
C VAL A 120 -7.75 33.82 -1.77
N LEU A 121 -8.37 33.51 -0.62
CA LEU A 121 -9.42 34.36 -0.04
C LEU A 121 -8.91 35.76 0.29
N PHE A 122 -7.72 35.89 0.88
CA PHE A 122 -7.12 37.20 1.14
C PHE A 122 -6.81 37.97 -0.14
N ALA A 123 -6.27 37.32 -1.17
CA ALA A 123 -6.04 37.96 -2.46
C ALA A 123 -7.34 38.50 -3.06
N ALA A 124 -8.44 37.74 -2.98
CA ALA A 124 -9.76 38.19 -3.41
C ALA A 124 -10.26 39.39 -2.59
N VAL A 125 -10.10 39.37 -1.26
CA VAL A 125 -10.46 40.50 -0.38
C VAL A 125 -9.71 41.77 -0.79
N LEU A 126 -8.38 41.68 -0.98
CA LEU A 126 -7.55 42.82 -1.38
C LEU A 126 -7.98 43.36 -2.75
N PHE A 127 -8.32 42.48 -3.70
CA PHE A 127 -8.83 42.87 -5.00
C PHE A 127 -10.15 43.65 -4.90
N PHE A 128 -11.13 43.15 -4.14
CA PHE A 128 -12.40 43.84 -3.93
C PHE A 128 -12.25 45.14 -3.17
N ALA A 129 -11.40 45.19 -2.14
CA ALA A 129 -11.11 46.41 -1.39
C ALA A 129 -10.52 47.51 -2.31
N ASN A 130 -9.55 47.15 -3.16
CA ASN A 130 -8.96 48.07 -4.13
C ASN A 130 -9.98 48.53 -5.20
N THR A 131 -10.86 47.62 -5.63
CA THR A 131 -11.88 47.91 -6.65
C THR A 131 -13.02 48.77 -6.11
N ALA A 132 -13.42 48.57 -4.84
CA ALA A 132 -14.48 49.32 -4.19
C ALA A 132 -14.23 50.83 -4.15
N GLY A 133 -12.95 51.24 -4.12
CA GLY A 133 -12.54 52.64 -4.20
C GLY A 133 -12.90 53.34 -5.51
N ARG A 134 -13.14 52.60 -6.60
CA ARG A 134 -13.36 53.16 -7.94
C ARG A 134 -14.83 53.38 -8.32
N PHE A 135 -15.79 52.97 -7.49
CA PHE A 135 -17.22 53.21 -7.78
C PHE A 135 -17.65 54.63 -7.41
N GLU A 136 -18.22 55.36 -8.37
CA GLU A 136 -18.79 56.71 -8.16
C GLU A 136 -20.06 56.68 -7.29
N GLN A 137 -20.84 55.59 -7.36
CA GLN A 137 -22.04 55.42 -6.55
C GLN A 137 -21.72 55.02 -5.11
N ARG A 138 -22.05 55.90 -4.17
CA ARG A 138 -21.83 55.72 -2.72
C ARG A 138 -22.46 54.44 -2.15
N ARG A 139 -23.63 54.03 -2.66
CA ARG A 139 -24.30 52.77 -2.25
C ARG A 139 -23.49 51.54 -2.65
N VAL A 140 -22.99 51.49 -3.88
CA VAL A 140 -22.19 50.36 -4.40
C VAL A 140 -20.86 50.24 -3.66
N ARG A 141 -20.20 51.38 -3.38
CA ARG A 141 -18.97 51.42 -2.57
C ARG A 141 -19.18 50.84 -1.16
N ILE A 142 -20.27 51.21 -0.48
CA ILE A 142 -20.56 50.70 0.87
C ILE A 142 -20.83 49.19 0.83
N VAL A 143 -21.66 48.71 -0.09
CA VAL A 143 -21.98 47.28 -0.22
C VAL A 143 -20.73 46.44 -0.52
N ALA A 144 -19.88 46.89 -1.46
CA ALA A 144 -18.63 46.21 -1.80
C ALA A 144 -17.66 46.19 -0.62
N PHE A 145 -17.56 47.28 0.13
CA PHE A 145 -16.70 47.36 1.31
C PHE A 145 -17.20 46.45 2.45
N SER A 146 -18.51 46.46 2.73
CA SER A 146 -19.12 45.57 3.73
C SER A 146 -18.92 44.09 3.38
N PHE A 147 -19.05 43.73 2.09
CA PHE A 147 -18.78 42.38 1.61
C PHE A 147 -17.30 41.99 1.80
N ALA A 148 -16.36 42.86 1.41
CA ALA A 148 -14.93 42.61 1.61
C ALA A 148 -14.58 42.44 3.09
N LEU A 149 -15.17 43.25 3.98
CA LEU A 149 -14.97 43.16 5.42
C LEU A 149 -15.52 41.83 5.98
N ALA A 150 -16.70 41.40 5.55
CA ALA A 150 -17.28 40.13 5.97
C ALA A 150 -16.42 38.92 5.55
N VAL A 151 -15.95 38.91 4.29
CA VAL A 151 -15.05 37.84 3.79
C VAL A 151 -13.70 37.88 4.51
N PHE A 152 -13.16 39.06 4.80
CA PHE A 152 -11.94 39.22 5.58
C PHE A 152 -12.09 38.66 7.00
N SER A 153 -13.14 39.04 7.72
CA SER A 153 -13.43 38.53 9.06
C SER A 153 -13.58 37.01 9.05
N TYR A 154 -14.27 36.44 8.06
CA TYR A 154 -14.39 35.00 7.89
C TYR A 154 -13.03 34.31 7.68
N ALA A 155 -12.16 34.86 6.83
CA ALA A 155 -10.81 34.33 6.59
C ALA A 155 -9.93 34.38 7.86
N VAL A 156 -10.01 35.45 8.64
CA VAL A 156 -9.30 35.58 9.92
C VAL A 156 -9.78 34.55 10.94
N VAL A 157 -11.09 34.39 11.11
CA VAL A 157 -11.67 33.37 12.01
C VAL A 157 -11.23 31.96 11.59
N ARG A 158 -11.23 31.67 10.29
CA ARG A 158 -10.74 30.40 9.75
C ARG A 158 -9.29 30.13 10.14
N ILE A 159 -8.39 31.12 10.07
CA ILE A 159 -6.98 30.94 10.47
C ILE A 159 -6.85 30.68 11.96
N VAL A 160 -7.58 31.42 12.79
CA VAL A 160 -7.51 31.28 14.26
C VAL A 160 -8.04 29.91 14.73
N MET A 161 -8.98 29.30 14.01
CA MET A 161 -9.53 27.98 14.33
C MET A 161 -8.75 26.80 13.72
N LEU A 162 -7.78 27.05 12.83
CA LEU A 162 -6.97 25.98 12.26
C LEU A 162 -5.90 25.53 13.27
N PRO A 163 -5.76 24.22 13.52
CA PRO A 163 -4.67 23.73 14.35
C PRO A 163 -3.32 24.03 13.67
N VAL A 164 -2.37 24.52 14.46
CA VAL A 164 -0.96 24.74 14.08
C VAL A 164 -0.24 23.41 13.99
#